data_AF-A0A124FKH1-F1
#
_entry.id   AF-A0A124FKH1-F1
#
_cell.length_a   1.000
_cell.length_b   1.000
_cell.length_c   1.000
_cell.angle_alpha   90.00
_cell.angle_beta   90.00
_cell.angle_gamma   90.00
#
_symmetry.space_group_name_H-M   'P 1'
#
loop_
_entity.id
_entity.type
_entity.pdbx_description
1 polymer ?
#
loop_
_entity_poly.entity_id
_entity_poly.type
_entity_poly.pdbx_seq_one_letter_code
_entity_poly.pdbx_strand_id
1 'polypeptide(L)'
;MFVFAGLSPHPPIIVPEVGGDELEKVKKTVNAMRKWAEAVREARPDSFVFISPHGCFLRDAVGYLGTEKIEGGFAGFGAPQVSFQVAVDLSLAAAVAREAAGEGVEVVSVDAADWYSYDPGSLDHGITVPLYYLKRTGLDLPITAFGISLLPL
;
A
#
# COMPACT_ATOMS: atom_id res chain seq x y z
N MET A 1 -14.13 6.30 -10.49
CA MET A 1 -14.51 7.49 -9.69
C MET A 1 -13.82 7.36 -8.35
N PHE A 2 -13.15 8.40 -7.84
CA PHE A 2 -12.61 8.35 -6.49
C PHE A 2 -13.74 8.52 -5.47
N VAL A 3 -13.91 7.54 -4.60
CA VAL A 3 -14.95 7.54 -3.54
C VAL A 3 -14.38 7.85 -2.15
N PHE A 4 -13.07 7.75 -2.01
CA PHE A 4 -12.36 7.99 -0.76
C PHE A 4 -10.92 8.43 -1.04
N ALA A 5 -10.36 9.25 -0.17
CA ALA A 5 -8.93 9.57 -0.13
C ALA A 5 -8.48 9.70 1.33
N GLY A 6 -7.25 9.31 1.64
CA GLY A 6 -6.74 9.37 3.01
C GLY A 6 -5.23 9.25 3.08
N LEU A 7 -4.70 9.64 4.23
CA LEU A 7 -3.29 9.49 4.58
C LEU A 7 -3.22 8.55 5.78
N SER A 8 -2.44 7.47 5.64
CA SER A 8 -2.30 6.46 6.69
C SER A 8 -0.90 6.54 7.32
N PRO A 9 -0.79 6.54 8.66
CA PRO A 9 0.45 6.10 9.28
C PRO A 9 0.71 4.64 8.89
N HIS A 10 1.98 4.30 8.74
CA HIS A 10 2.42 2.94 8.42
C HIS A 10 3.58 2.39 9.29
N PRO A 11 3.89 2.88 10.52
CA PRO A 11 4.77 2.13 11.41
C PRO A 11 4.19 0.75 11.76
N PRO A 12 4.92 -0.37 11.57
CA PRO A 12 4.42 -1.72 11.86
C PRO A 12 3.94 -1.93 13.30
N ILE A 13 4.45 -1.15 14.27
CA ILE A 13 4.04 -1.20 15.68
C ILE A 13 2.53 -1.00 15.89
N ILE A 14 1.82 -0.38 14.94
CA ILE A 14 0.37 -0.21 15.04
C ILE A 14 -0.40 -1.47 14.62
N VAL A 15 0.26 -2.51 14.11
CA VAL A 15 -0.37 -3.82 13.86
C VAL A 15 -0.40 -4.61 15.17
N PRO A 16 -1.58 -5.08 15.62
CA PRO A 16 -1.71 -5.71 16.94
C PRO A 16 -0.72 -6.83 17.22
N GLU A 17 -0.50 -7.69 16.24
CA GLU A 17 0.40 -8.84 16.31
C GLU A 17 1.89 -8.46 16.35
N VAL A 18 2.23 -7.22 15.98
CA VAL A 18 3.59 -6.66 16.04
C VAL A 18 3.77 -5.81 17.30
N GLY A 19 2.80 -4.93 17.60
CA GLY A 19 2.89 -3.96 18.68
C GLY A 19 2.72 -4.55 20.08
N GLY A 20 1.91 -5.60 20.25
CA GLY A 20 1.65 -6.19 21.57
C GLY A 20 1.29 -5.14 22.63
N ASP A 21 2.02 -5.14 23.75
CA ASP A 21 1.80 -4.20 24.86
C ASP A 21 2.10 -2.73 24.49
N GLU A 22 2.94 -2.48 23.48
CA GLU A 22 3.29 -1.13 23.03
C GLU A 22 2.10 -0.41 22.38
N LEU A 23 1.05 -1.14 21.98
CA LEU A 23 -0.18 -0.55 21.43
C LEU A 23 -0.85 0.42 22.39
N GLU A 24 -0.68 0.26 23.71
CA GLU A 24 -1.23 1.22 24.68
C GLU A 24 -0.65 2.62 24.51
N LYS A 25 0.61 2.75 24.04
CA LYS A 25 1.24 4.04 23.73
C LYS A 25 0.64 4.71 22.49
N VAL A 26 0.09 3.93 21.56
CA VAL A 26 -0.43 4.39 20.26
C VAL A 26 -1.93 4.09 20.07
N LYS A 27 -2.66 3.86 21.16
CA LYS A 27 -4.07 3.43 21.18
C LYS A 27 -4.99 4.34 20.37
N LYS A 28 -4.75 5.66 20.42
CA LYS A 28 -5.51 6.63 19.62
C LYS A 28 -5.32 6.41 18.12
N THR A 29 -4.10 6.12 17.68
CA THR A 29 -3.77 5.83 16.27
C THR A 29 -4.42 4.53 15.82
N VAL A 30 -4.31 3.45 16.61
CA VAL A 30 -4.94 2.15 16.31
C VAL A 30 -6.46 2.29 16.17
N ASN A 31 -7.10 3.02 17.10
CA ASN A 31 -8.53 3.27 17.02
C ASN A 31 -8.93 4.13 15.82
N ALA A 32 -8.10 5.12 15.45
CA ALA A 32 -8.32 5.93 14.26
C ALA A 32 -8.20 5.09 12.98
N MET A 33 -7.20 4.20 12.89
CA MET A 33 -7.02 3.29 11.77
C MET A 33 -8.20 2.33 11.59
N ARG A 34 -8.76 1.80 12.69
CA ARG A 34 -9.99 0.97 12.64
C ARG A 34 -11.18 1.75 12.09
N LYS A 35 -11.40 2.98 12.58
CA LYS A 35 -12.50 3.84 12.11
C LYS A 35 -12.32 4.25 10.65
N TRP A 36 -11.08 4.58 10.26
CA TRP A 36 -10.74 4.91 8.88
C TRP A 36 -11.04 3.74 7.95
N ALA A 37 -10.64 2.52 8.31
CA ALA A 37 -10.91 1.35 7.49
C ALA A 37 -12.41 1.06 7.35
N GLU A 38 -13.20 1.22 8.41
CA GLU A 38 -14.67 1.10 8.32
C GLU A 38 -15.28 2.17 7.41
N ALA A 39 -14.81 3.41 7.48
CA ALA A 39 -15.27 4.47 6.59
C ALA A 39 -14.92 4.18 5.11
N VAL A 40 -13.76 3.58 4.84
CA VAL A 40 -13.39 3.10 3.50
C VAL A 40 -14.34 1.99 3.05
N ARG A 41 -14.69 1.03 3.92
CA ARG A 41 -15.67 -0.03 3.60
C ARG A 41 -17.04 0.55 3.27
N GLU A 42 -17.51 1.54 4.02
CA GLU A 42 -18.79 2.20 3.77
C GLU A 42 -18.83 2.96 2.44
N ALA A 43 -17.68 3.47 1.98
CA ALA A 43 -17.54 4.11 0.67
C ALA A 43 -17.60 3.12 -0.51
N ARG A 44 -17.55 1.80 -0.26
CA ARG A 44 -17.68 0.71 -1.25
C ARG A 44 -16.73 0.86 -2.46
N PRO A 45 -15.40 0.95 -2.25
CA PRO A 45 -14.46 0.93 -3.35
C PRO A 45 -14.48 -0.43 -4.05
N ASP A 46 -14.03 -0.44 -5.29
CA ASP A 46 -13.78 -1.61 -6.14
C ASP A 46 -12.29 -1.93 -6.29
N SER A 47 -11.41 -0.97 -6.02
CA SER A 47 -9.95 -1.11 -6.03
C SER A 47 -9.30 -0.12 -5.04
N PHE A 48 -8.07 -0.41 -4.60
CA PHE A 48 -7.27 0.52 -3.81
C PHE A 48 -6.07 1.05 -4.61
N VAL A 49 -5.79 2.34 -4.48
CA VAL A 49 -4.55 2.93 -4.99
C VAL A 49 -3.68 3.34 -3.81
N PHE A 50 -2.45 2.83 -3.77
CA PHE A 50 -1.44 3.17 -2.78
C PHE A 50 -0.30 3.97 -3.40
N ILE A 51 0.17 4.97 -2.66
CA ILE A 51 1.43 5.65 -2.92
C ILE A 51 2.31 5.40 -1.71
N SER A 52 3.40 4.66 -1.89
CA SER A 52 4.32 4.32 -0.80
C SER A 52 5.65 5.05 -0.96
N PRO A 53 6.13 5.74 0.10
CA PRO A 53 7.48 6.31 0.09
C PRO A 53 8.58 5.25 0.28
N HIS A 54 8.22 3.99 0.59
CA HIS A 54 9.16 2.89 0.79
C HIS A 54 9.26 1.96 -0.40
N GLY A 55 8.35 2.03 -1.36
CA GLY A 55 8.38 1.14 -2.53
C GLY A 55 9.54 1.45 -3.48
N CYS A 56 9.30 1.43 -4.78
CA CYS A 56 10.30 1.91 -5.71
C CYS A 56 10.54 3.43 -5.54
N PHE A 57 11.81 3.85 -5.60
CA PHE A 57 12.20 5.25 -5.63
C PHE A 57 12.99 5.51 -6.92
N LEU A 58 12.44 6.32 -7.81
CA LEU A 58 13.06 6.67 -9.08
C LEU A 58 13.31 8.19 -9.12
N ARG A 59 14.42 8.61 -9.73
CA ARG A 59 14.81 10.02 -9.71
C ARG A 59 13.95 10.87 -10.66
N ASP A 60 13.67 10.34 -11.83
CA ASP A 60 13.17 11.04 -13.02
C ASP A 60 11.86 10.44 -13.58
N ALA A 61 11.29 9.44 -12.91
CA ALA A 61 10.02 8.84 -13.25
C ALA A 61 9.26 8.42 -11.98
N VAL A 62 7.97 8.14 -12.08
CA VAL A 62 7.21 7.42 -11.04
C VAL A 62 7.20 5.94 -11.38
N GLY A 63 7.54 5.08 -10.44
CA GLY A 63 7.41 3.63 -10.64
C GLY A 63 6.05 3.11 -10.15
N TYR A 64 5.46 2.15 -10.85
CA TYR A 64 4.34 1.36 -10.36
C TYR A 64 4.68 -0.12 -10.29
N LEU A 65 4.07 -0.83 -9.34
CA LEU A 65 4.28 -2.27 -9.18
C LEU A 65 3.67 -3.05 -10.36
N GLY A 66 4.53 -3.72 -11.12
CA GLY A 66 4.21 -4.40 -12.38
C GLY A 66 3.87 -5.89 -12.27
N THR A 67 3.69 -6.42 -11.07
CA THR A 67 3.49 -7.86 -10.84
C THR A 67 2.02 -8.18 -10.59
N GLU A 68 1.43 -9.15 -11.31
CA GLU A 68 -0.01 -9.48 -11.24
C GLU A 68 -0.52 -9.87 -9.84
N LYS A 69 0.31 -10.55 -9.07
CA LYS A 69 0.03 -10.97 -7.69
C LYS A 69 1.27 -10.80 -6.85
N ILE A 70 1.10 -10.30 -5.64
CA ILE A 70 2.20 -10.08 -4.72
C ILE A 70 1.79 -10.48 -3.30
N GLU A 71 2.78 -10.94 -2.55
CA GLU A 71 2.64 -11.24 -1.13
C GLU A 71 2.99 -10.02 -0.29
N GLY A 72 2.43 -9.95 0.90
CA GLY A 72 2.79 -8.97 1.91
C GLY A 72 2.51 -9.54 3.30
N GLY A 73 3.25 -9.06 4.29
CA GLY A 73 3.07 -9.55 5.64
C GLY A 73 4.00 -8.89 6.64
N PHE A 74 4.04 -9.48 7.83
CA PHE A 74 4.77 -8.94 8.97
C PHE A 74 5.78 -9.92 9.57
N ALA A 75 6.21 -10.94 8.80
CA ALA A 75 7.25 -11.89 9.22
C ALA A 75 8.54 -11.16 9.63
N GLY A 76 8.97 -10.20 8.83
CA GLY A 76 10.12 -9.33 9.13
C GLY A 76 9.97 -8.45 10.38
N PHE A 77 8.76 -8.29 10.88
CA PHE A 77 8.45 -7.55 12.10
C PHE A 77 8.07 -8.47 13.27
N GLY A 78 8.36 -9.77 13.17
CA GLY A 78 8.11 -10.75 14.23
C GLY A 78 6.67 -11.29 14.29
N ALA A 79 5.85 -11.04 13.27
CA ALA A 79 4.48 -11.53 13.18
C ALA A 79 4.23 -12.35 11.89
N PRO A 80 4.90 -13.51 11.71
CA PRO A 80 4.82 -14.33 10.50
C PRO A 80 3.42 -14.89 10.22
N GLN A 81 2.58 -14.99 11.25
CA GLN A 81 1.17 -15.39 11.13
C GLN A 81 0.30 -14.35 10.41
N VAL A 82 0.79 -13.12 10.24
CA VAL A 82 0.08 -12.07 9.51
C VAL A 82 0.69 -11.94 8.12
N SER A 83 0.07 -12.61 7.16
CA SER A 83 0.41 -12.55 5.74
C SER A 83 -0.84 -12.48 4.88
N PHE A 84 -0.69 -11.97 3.66
CA PHE A 84 -1.75 -11.93 2.67
C PHE A 84 -1.16 -11.96 1.25
N GLN A 85 -1.95 -12.49 0.33
CA GLN A 85 -1.72 -12.37 -1.11
C GLN A 85 -2.74 -11.39 -1.67
N VAL A 86 -2.32 -10.58 -2.64
CA VAL A 86 -3.14 -9.52 -3.23
C VAL A 86 -2.95 -9.51 -4.74
N ALA A 87 -4.04 -9.31 -5.47
CA ALA A 87 -4.00 -9.05 -6.91
C ALA A 87 -3.64 -7.58 -7.18
N VAL A 88 -2.84 -7.34 -8.20
CA VAL A 88 -2.52 -5.99 -8.67
C VAL A 88 -3.33 -5.69 -9.92
N ASP A 89 -4.05 -4.57 -9.91
CA ASP A 89 -4.77 -4.07 -11.08
C ASP A 89 -3.79 -3.37 -12.03
N LEU A 90 -3.14 -4.18 -12.87
CA LEU A 90 -2.20 -3.69 -13.89
C LEU A 90 -2.90 -2.88 -14.98
N SER A 91 -4.20 -3.11 -15.22
CA SER A 91 -4.97 -2.35 -16.20
C SER A 91 -5.15 -0.91 -15.73
N LEU A 92 -5.48 -0.72 -14.44
CA LEU A 92 -5.55 0.59 -13.81
C LEU A 92 -4.17 1.25 -13.76
N ALA A 93 -3.11 0.52 -13.38
CA ALA A 93 -1.75 1.04 -13.34
C ALA A 93 -1.29 1.56 -14.71
N ALA A 94 -1.49 0.76 -15.77
CA ALA A 94 -1.14 1.14 -17.13
C ALA A 94 -2.00 2.30 -17.66
N ALA A 95 -3.28 2.37 -17.28
CA ALA A 95 -4.13 3.51 -17.62
C ALA A 95 -3.61 4.80 -16.99
N VAL A 96 -3.28 4.80 -15.69
CA VAL A 96 -2.67 5.96 -15.00
C VAL A 96 -1.36 6.35 -15.66
N ALA A 97 -0.49 5.39 -15.98
CA ALA A 97 0.79 5.66 -16.64
C ALA A 97 0.62 6.32 -18.01
N ARG A 98 -0.35 5.86 -18.81
CA ARG A 98 -0.65 6.46 -20.12
C ARG A 98 -1.17 7.89 -20.01
N GLU A 99 -2.10 8.16 -19.10
CA GLU A 99 -2.63 9.52 -18.91
C GLU A 99 -1.52 10.46 -18.39
N ALA A 100 -0.71 9.99 -17.44
CA ALA A 100 0.43 10.76 -16.90
C ALA A 100 1.47 11.10 -17.98
N ALA A 101 1.77 10.17 -18.89
CA ALA A 101 2.66 10.43 -20.01
C ALA A 101 2.13 11.54 -20.95
N GLY A 102 0.81 11.64 -21.12
CA GLY A 102 0.17 12.74 -21.86
C GLY A 102 0.38 14.12 -21.22
N GLU A 103 0.61 14.15 -19.91
CA GLU A 103 0.91 15.35 -19.10
C GLU A 103 2.43 15.57 -18.92
N GLY A 104 3.27 14.78 -19.58
CA GLY A 104 4.74 14.88 -19.48
C GLY A 104 5.34 14.27 -18.22
N VAL A 105 4.59 13.44 -17.49
CA VAL A 105 5.07 12.69 -16.32
C VAL A 105 5.39 11.26 -16.74
N GLU A 106 6.66 10.87 -16.70
CA GLU A 106 7.07 9.50 -16.99
C GLU A 106 6.68 8.56 -15.84
N VAL A 107 5.96 7.48 -16.19
CA VAL A 107 5.51 6.47 -15.25
C VAL A 107 5.85 5.08 -15.79
N VAL A 108 6.68 4.33 -15.08
CA VAL A 108 7.27 3.05 -15.54
C VAL A 108 6.87 1.87 -14.67
N SER A 109 6.77 0.69 -15.28
CA SER A 109 6.54 -0.55 -14.56
C SER A 109 7.82 -1.00 -13.84
N VAL A 110 7.69 -1.48 -12.61
CA VAL A 110 8.78 -2.00 -11.78
C VAL A 110 8.41 -3.40 -11.30
N ASP A 111 9.32 -4.37 -11.45
CA ASP A 111 9.10 -5.72 -10.96
C ASP A 111 9.14 -5.78 -9.42
N ALA A 112 8.44 -6.74 -8.81
CA ALA A 112 8.44 -6.91 -7.35
C ALA A 112 9.86 -7.09 -6.75
N ALA A 113 10.82 -7.61 -7.52
CA ALA A 113 12.21 -7.72 -7.10
C ALA A 113 12.90 -6.36 -6.90
N ASP A 114 12.46 -5.34 -7.63
CA ASP A 114 12.95 -3.96 -7.57
C ASP A 114 12.05 -3.06 -6.70
N TRP A 115 10.98 -3.63 -6.12
CA TRP A 115 10.15 -2.97 -5.13
C TRP A 115 10.80 -3.11 -3.75
N TYR A 116 11.29 -2.01 -3.19
CA TYR A 116 11.92 -2.06 -1.87
C TYR A 116 10.90 -2.42 -0.80
N SER A 117 11.23 -3.41 0.01
CA SER A 117 10.45 -3.82 1.17
C SER A 117 11.37 -4.50 2.18
N TYR A 118 10.85 -4.76 3.38
CA TYR A 118 11.63 -5.46 4.40
C TYR A 118 11.90 -6.92 4.01
N ASP A 119 10.96 -7.56 3.30
CA ASP A 119 11.07 -8.93 2.79
C ASP A 119 11.14 -8.89 1.26
N PRO A 120 12.32 -9.02 0.63
CA PRO A 120 12.51 -8.79 -0.80
C PRO A 120 11.52 -9.55 -1.69
N GLY A 121 10.95 -8.86 -2.67
CA GLY A 121 9.89 -9.43 -3.53
C GLY A 121 8.48 -9.35 -2.96
N SER A 122 8.29 -8.71 -1.80
CA SER A 122 6.98 -8.49 -1.17
C SER A 122 6.58 -7.02 -1.10
N LEU A 123 5.31 -6.77 -0.74
CA LEU A 123 4.80 -5.44 -0.45
C LEU A 123 5.51 -4.80 0.75
N ASP A 124 5.81 -3.52 0.63
CA ASP A 124 6.41 -2.73 1.70
C ASP A 124 5.41 -2.37 2.81
N HIS A 125 5.95 -1.97 3.95
CA HIS A 125 5.15 -1.66 5.13
C HIS A 125 4.28 -0.40 5.00
N GLY A 126 4.63 0.52 4.09
CA GLY A 126 3.78 1.63 3.68
C GLY A 126 2.44 1.19 3.10
N ILE A 127 2.38 -0.01 2.51
CA ILE A 127 1.17 -0.63 1.98
C ILE A 127 0.61 -1.65 2.96
N THR A 128 1.43 -2.55 3.50
CA THR A 128 0.94 -3.67 4.30
C THR A 128 0.24 -3.23 5.58
N VAL A 129 0.67 -2.13 6.20
CA VAL A 129 0.04 -1.59 7.42
C VAL A 129 -1.39 -1.08 7.17
N PRO A 130 -1.67 -0.13 6.26
CA PRO A 130 -3.05 0.25 5.97
C PRO A 130 -3.87 -0.92 5.42
N LEU A 131 -3.28 -1.78 4.59
CA LEU A 131 -3.96 -2.94 4.02
C LEU A 131 -4.41 -3.95 5.09
N TYR A 132 -3.63 -4.15 6.16
CA TYR A 132 -4.03 -4.96 7.31
C TYR A 132 -5.37 -4.50 7.88
N TYR A 133 -5.54 -3.19 8.09
CA TYR A 133 -6.77 -2.64 8.64
C TYR A 133 -7.94 -2.76 7.66
N LEU A 134 -7.70 -2.52 6.37
CA LEU A 134 -8.74 -2.68 5.33
C LEU A 134 -9.24 -4.13 5.25
N LYS A 135 -8.32 -5.11 5.22
CA LYS A 135 -8.68 -6.55 5.19
C LYS A 135 -9.45 -6.97 6.44
N ARG A 136 -9.19 -6.38 7.60
CA ARG A 136 -9.95 -6.63 8.84
C ARG A 136 -11.42 -6.19 8.77
N THR A 137 -11.79 -5.35 7.82
CA THR A 137 -13.20 -4.97 7.58
C THR A 137 -13.91 -5.92 6.61
N GLY A 138 -13.20 -6.93 6.07
CA GLY A 138 -13.71 -7.86 5.07
C GLY A 138 -13.53 -7.41 3.63
N LEU A 139 -12.87 -6.27 3.39
CA LEU A 139 -12.50 -5.84 2.03
C LEU A 139 -11.34 -6.70 1.52
N ASP A 140 -11.57 -7.37 0.39
CA ASP A 140 -10.55 -8.10 -0.35
C ASP A 140 -10.60 -7.67 -1.82
N LEU A 141 -9.90 -6.58 -2.11
CA LEU A 141 -9.93 -5.87 -3.40
C LEU A 141 -8.53 -5.85 -4.01
N PRO A 142 -8.43 -5.75 -5.35
CA PRO A 142 -7.15 -5.53 -6.00
C PRO A 142 -6.55 -4.18 -5.60
N ILE A 143 -5.24 -4.07 -5.77
CA ILE A 143 -4.50 -2.84 -5.50
C ILE A 143 -3.78 -2.33 -6.75
N THR A 144 -3.49 -1.05 -6.79
CA THR A 144 -2.44 -0.48 -7.63
C THR A 144 -1.48 0.25 -6.69
N ALA A 145 -0.18 0.05 -6.88
CA ALA A 145 0.85 0.64 -6.01
C ALA A 145 1.82 1.48 -6.83
N PHE A 146 2.08 2.70 -6.36
CA PHE A 146 3.05 3.63 -6.92
C PHE A 146 4.11 3.97 -5.89
N GLY A 147 5.36 4.08 -6.34
CA GLY A 147 6.44 4.66 -5.57
C GLY A 147 6.43 6.19 -5.61
N ILE A 148 7.44 6.80 -5.02
CA ILE A 148 7.67 8.25 -5.09
C ILE A 148 8.83 8.58 -6.02
N SER A 149 8.86 9.83 -6.49
CA SER A 149 9.89 10.35 -7.38
C SER A 149 10.44 11.70 -6.93
N LEU A 150 11.53 12.16 -7.56
CA LEU A 150 12.07 13.52 -7.39
C LEU A 150 11.73 14.44 -8.57
N LEU A 151 10.62 14.18 -9.26
CA LEU A 151 10.14 15.08 -10.32
C LEU A 151 9.88 16.49 -9.75
N PRO A 152 10.19 17.55 -10.50
CA PRO A 152 9.90 18.91 -10.09
C PRO A 152 8.37 19.14 -9.98
N LEU A 153 7.97 19.98 -9.04
CA LEU A 153 6.58 20.46 -8.85
C LEU A 153 6.21 21.54 -9.88
#